data_AF-A0A8J7TKB1-F1
#
_entry.id   AF-A0A8J7TKB1-F1
#
_cell.length_a   1.000
_cell.length_b   1.000
_cell.length_c   1.000
_cell.angle_alpha   90.00
_cell.angle_beta   90.00
_cell.angle_gamma   90.00
#
_symmetry.space_group_name_H-M   'P 1'
#
loop_
_entity.id
_entity.type
_entity.pdbx_description
1 polymer ?
#
loop_
_entity_poly.entity_id
_entity_poly.type
_entity_poly.pdbx_seq_one_letter_code
_entity_poly.pdbx_strand_id
1 'polypeptide(L)'
;MECNFSLKHYEECLALAKQKGYQFLTFNEYDEKEKYDKVIFMRHDVDLQVDVALKIAKIESKLGIKSTFFIRLHGTYNVQHTATYRKFLEIKNMGHEIGLHFEPDFSTINKRVMIKDIKFSIKTLEHLFSCKINSICPHEPVRTGNMEVDDKMLKELGVKYHAYHDMFLKDMKYISDSSCRWREGCMHLFIEKGTPKLCILTHPLWWFENSPIENY
;
A
#
# COMPACT_ATOMS: atom_id res chain seq x y z
N MET A 1 -7.00 16.51 -17.04
CA MET A 1 -7.95 15.39 -16.81
C MET A 1 -8.85 15.73 -15.62
N GLU A 2 -10.11 15.30 -15.59
CA GLU A 2 -11.00 15.56 -14.45
C GLU A 2 -10.77 14.53 -13.33
N CYS A 3 -10.65 14.99 -12.08
CA CYS A 3 -10.43 14.12 -10.92
C CYS A 3 -11.70 13.34 -10.53
N ASN A 4 -11.61 12.02 -10.41
CA ASN A 4 -12.62 11.19 -9.74
C ASN A 4 -11.99 9.88 -9.21
N PHE A 5 -12.79 9.02 -8.58
CA PHE A 5 -12.33 7.73 -8.03
C PHE A 5 -12.71 6.52 -8.91
N SER A 6 -12.91 6.72 -10.22
CA SER A 6 -13.10 5.59 -11.12
C SER A 6 -11.78 4.88 -11.41
N LEU A 7 -11.84 3.57 -11.61
CA LEU A 7 -10.70 2.77 -12.06
C LEU A 7 -10.18 3.23 -13.44
N LYS A 8 -11.05 3.82 -14.27
CA LYS A 8 -10.64 4.47 -15.52
C LYS A 8 -9.73 5.67 -15.27
N HIS A 9 -10.13 6.57 -14.37
CA HIS A 9 -9.30 7.72 -14.01
C HIS A 9 -7.98 7.30 -13.35
N TYR A 10 -8.02 6.24 -12.54
CA TYR A 10 -6.83 5.61 -11.99
C TYR A 10 -5.85 5.18 -13.10
N GLU A 11 -6.32 4.40 -14.08
CA GLU A 11 -5.52 3.96 -15.23
C GLU A 11 -4.95 5.14 -16.03
N GLU A 12 -5.75 6.19 -16.27
CA GLU A 12 -5.30 7.41 -16.95
C GLU A 12 -4.15 8.10 -16.20
N CYS A 13 -4.23 8.20 -14.87
CA CYS A 13 -3.18 8.79 -14.04
C CYS A 13 -1.87 8.00 -14.15
N LEU A 14 -1.95 6.67 -14.11
CA LEU A 14 -0.79 5.79 -14.20
C LEU A 14 -0.16 5.84 -15.60
N ALA A 15 -0.98 5.83 -16.65
CA ALA A 15 -0.52 5.98 -18.02
C ALA A 15 0.22 7.32 -18.23
N LEU A 16 -0.32 8.40 -17.65
CA LEU A 16 0.34 9.71 -17.65
C LEU A 16 1.70 9.66 -16.92
N ALA A 17 1.78 9.01 -15.76
CA ALA A 17 3.04 8.86 -15.04
C ALA A 17 4.09 8.10 -15.87
N LYS A 18 3.70 7.02 -16.54
CA LYS A 18 4.57 6.28 -17.46
C LYS A 18 5.04 7.16 -18.62
N GLN A 19 4.14 7.93 -19.24
CA GLN A 19 4.50 8.88 -20.30
C GLN A 19 5.48 9.97 -19.82
N LYS A 20 5.35 10.42 -18.57
CA LYS A 20 6.23 11.42 -17.95
C LYS A 20 7.57 10.85 -17.46
N GLY A 21 7.81 9.55 -17.67
CA GLY A 21 9.07 8.88 -17.36
C GLY A 21 9.23 8.50 -15.89
N TYR A 22 8.15 8.35 -15.13
CA TYR A 22 8.25 7.86 -13.75
C TYR A 22 8.58 6.37 -13.71
N GLN A 23 9.55 6.03 -12.87
CA GLN A 23 9.79 4.67 -12.41
C GLN A 23 8.83 4.37 -11.25
N PHE A 24 8.30 3.15 -11.23
CA PHE A 24 7.51 2.65 -10.12
C PHE A 24 8.35 1.63 -9.37
N LEU A 25 8.42 1.80 -8.05
CA LEU A 25 9.14 0.90 -7.16
C LEU A 25 8.21 0.43 -6.05
N THR A 26 8.32 -0.84 -5.69
CA THR A 26 7.79 -1.29 -4.41
C THR A 26 8.70 -0.79 -3.27
N PHE A 27 8.23 -0.87 -2.02
CA PHE A 27 9.04 -0.46 -0.88
C PHE A 27 10.31 -1.31 -0.79
N ASN A 28 10.20 -2.63 -0.97
CA ASN A 28 11.32 -3.56 -0.94
C ASN A 28 12.33 -3.41 -2.09
N GLU A 29 11.94 -2.77 -3.20
CA GLU A 29 12.84 -2.47 -4.32
C GLU A 29 13.62 -1.17 -4.12
N TYR A 30 13.28 -0.35 -3.12
CA TYR A 30 14.01 0.88 -2.85
C TYR A 30 15.44 0.61 -2.35
N ASP A 31 16.40 1.34 -2.91
CA ASP A 31 17.77 1.44 -2.40
C ASP A 31 18.12 2.91 -2.17
N GLU A 32 18.43 3.27 -0.92
CA GLU A 32 18.84 4.62 -0.52
C GLU A 32 20.13 5.11 -1.18
N LYS A 33 20.96 4.19 -1.68
CA LYS A 33 22.22 4.52 -2.36
C LYS A 33 22.02 4.90 -3.82
N GLU A 34 20.87 4.54 -4.40
CA GLU A 34 20.54 4.87 -5.78
C GLU A 34 19.94 6.27 -5.90
N LYS A 35 20.16 6.90 -7.06
CA LYS A 35 19.56 8.19 -7.40
C LYS A 35 18.35 7.95 -8.30
N TYR A 36 17.21 8.44 -7.85
CA TYR A 36 15.96 8.39 -8.61
C TYR A 36 15.54 9.81 -9.00
N ASP A 37 15.46 10.08 -10.30
CA ASP A 37 15.03 11.37 -10.84
C ASP A 37 13.50 11.55 -10.75
N LYS A 38 12.76 10.52 -11.18
CA LYS A 38 11.29 10.47 -11.14
C LYS A 38 10.82 9.11 -10.66
N VAL A 39 10.34 9.04 -9.43
CA VAL A 39 9.90 7.78 -8.81
C VAL A 39 8.56 7.92 -8.10
N ILE A 40 7.74 6.88 -8.23
CA ILE A 40 6.48 6.72 -7.52
C ILE A 40 6.53 5.43 -6.71
N PHE A 41 6.27 5.56 -5.41
CA PHE A 41 5.90 4.45 -4.52
C PHE A 41 4.39 4.42 -4.44
N MET A 42 3.78 3.48 -5.16
CA MET A 42 2.35 3.26 -5.09
C MET A 42 2.05 2.23 -4.01
N ARG A 43 1.19 2.63 -3.07
CA ARG A 43 0.81 1.87 -1.89
C ARG A 43 -0.70 1.69 -1.86
N HIS A 44 -1.13 0.47 -1.52
CA HIS A 44 -2.53 0.12 -1.32
C HIS A 44 -2.74 -0.46 0.07
N ASP A 45 -3.53 0.22 0.90
CA ASP A 45 -4.01 -0.33 2.16
C ASP A 45 -5.30 -1.10 1.90
N VAL A 46 -5.23 -2.43 1.93
CA VAL A 46 -6.37 -3.28 1.61
C VAL A 46 -7.20 -3.48 2.88
N ASP A 47 -8.13 -2.58 3.16
CA ASP A 47 -8.95 -2.63 4.39
C ASP A 47 -10.19 -3.51 4.28
N LEU A 48 -10.91 -3.41 3.15
CA LEU A 48 -12.22 -4.04 2.96
C LEU A 48 -12.30 -4.76 1.59
N GLN A 49 -12.06 -4.03 0.51
CA GLN A 49 -12.40 -4.47 -0.86
C GLN A 49 -11.25 -5.19 -1.57
N VAL A 50 -11.09 -6.49 -1.32
CA VAL A 50 -10.05 -7.33 -1.94
C VAL A 50 -10.27 -7.52 -3.45
N ASP A 51 -11.53 -7.56 -3.91
CA ASP A 51 -11.86 -7.63 -5.33
C ASP A 51 -11.38 -6.40 -6.10
N VAL A 52 -11.60 -5.21 -5.53
CA VAL A 52 -11.11 -3.96 -6.12
C VAL A 52 -9.59 -3.88 -6.05
N ALA A 53 -8.96 -4.37 -4.98
CA ALA A 53 -7.51 -4.46 -4.89
C ALA A 53 -6.93 -5.30 -6.06
N LEU A 54 -7.56 -6.42 -6.41
CA LEU A 54 -7.17 -7.22 -7.57
C LEU A 54 -7.39 -6.48 -8.90
N LYS A 55 -8.50 -5.74 -9.05
CA LYS A 55 -8.73 -4.91 -10.25
C LYS A 55 -7.63 -3.84 -10.42
N ILE A 56 -7.27 -3.15 -9.34
CA ILE A 56 -6.17 -2.18 -9.32
C ILE A 56 -4.86 -2.84 -9.74
N ALA A 57 -4.49 -3.97 -9.12
CA ALA A 57 -3.26 -4.70 -9.46
C ALA A 57 -3.21 -5.13 -10.93
N LYS A 58 -4.35 -5.52 -11.52
CA LYS A 58 -4.44 -5.85 -12.95
C LYS A 58 -4.17 -4.65 -13.85
N ILE A 59 -4.70 -3.47 -13.50
CA ILE A 59 -4.44 -2.22 -14.23
C ILE A 59 -2.95 -1.88 -14.16
N GLU A 60 -2.36 -1.93 -12.97
CA GLU A 60 -0.93 -1.67 -12.78
C GLU A 60 -0.06 -2.64 -13.57
N SER A 61 -0.34 -3.95 -13.46
CA SER A 61 0.41 -4.98 -14.18
C SER A 61 0.33 -4.81 -15.71
N LYS A 62 -0.85 -4.47 -16.25
CA LYS A 62 -1.04 -4.14 -17.68
C LYS A 62 -0.15 -2.97 -18.14
N LEU A 63 0.14 -2.02 -17.26
CA LEU A 63 1.02 -0.87 -17.52
C LEU A 63 2.50 -1.14 -17.17
N GLY A 64 2.83 -2.37 -16.76
CA GLY A 64 4.17 -2.74 -16.31
C GLY A 64 4.60 -1.99 -15.04
N ILE A 65 3.65 -1.78 -14.12
CA ILE A 65 3.84 -1.11 -12.83
C ILE A 65 3.84 -2.16 -11.72
N LYS A 66 4.74 -1.98 -10.75
CA LYS A 66 4.74 -2.72 -9.50
C LYS A 66 4.47 -1.75 -8.35
N SER A 67 3.74 -2.27 -7.36
CA SER A 67 3.21 -1.51 -6.22
C SER A 67 3.21 -2.38 -4.99
N THR A 68 2.94 -1.79 -3.83
CA THR A 68 2.92 -2.51 -2.54
C THR A 68 1.50 -2.59 -1.99
N PHE A 69 1.02 -3.80 -1.77
CA PHE A 69 -0.28 -4.08 -1.19
C PHE A 69 -0.10 -4.51 0.27
N PHE A 70 -0.55 -3.68 1.21
CA PHE A 70 -0.53 -3.98 2.62
C PHE A 70 -1.79 -4.77 2.99
N ILE A 71 -1.60 -6.04 3.38
CA ILE A 71 -2.67 -6.97 3.74
C ILE A 71 -2.96 -6.86 5.24
N ARG A 72 -4.23 -6.68 5.58
CA ARG A 72 -4.71 -6.59 6.96
C ARG A 72 -5.25 -7.94 7.44
N LEU A 73 -4.52 -8.60 8.34
CA LEU A 73 -4.97 -9.86 8.96
C LEU A 73 -6.19 -9.66 9.88
N HIS A 74 -6.34 -8.45 10.43
CA HIS A 74 -7.48 -8.00 11.23
C HIS A 74 -8.50 -7.22 10.40
N GLY A 75 -8.52 -7.45 9.07
CA GLY A 75 -9.48 -6.87 8.14
C GLY A 75 -10.89 -7.43 8.32
N THR A 76 -11.85 -6.86 7.58
CA THR A 76 -13.21 -7.43 7.47
C THR A 76 -13.28 -8.62 6.51
N TYR A 77 -12.15 -9.02 5.94
CA TYR A 77 -11.98 -10.21 5.13
C TYR A 77 -11.06 -11.22 5.83
N ASN A 78 -11.24 -12.50 5.51
CA ASN A 78 -10.35 -13.56 5.94
C ASN A 78 -9.33 -13.87 4.84
N VAL A 79 -8.05 -13.61 5.09
CA VAL A 79 -6.94 -13.88 4.15
C VAL A 79 -6.83 -15.37 3.79
N GLN A 80 -7.17 -16.27 4.72
CA GLN A 80 -7.10 -17.72 4.52
C GLN A 80 -8.34 -18.29 3.81
N HIS A 81 -9.42 -17.50 3.67
CA HIS A 81 -10.55 -17.92 2.84
C HIS A 81 -10.06 -18.06 1.39
N THR A 82 -10.29 -19.22 0.78
CA THR A 82 -9.65 -19.62 -0.48
C THR A 82 -9.84 -18.61 -1.61
N ALA A 83 -11.03 -17.98 -1.70
CA ALA A 83 -11.28 -16.97 -2.72
C ALA A 83 -10.46 -15.69 -2.49
N THR A 84 -10.32 -15.26 -1.23
CA THR A 84 -9.50 -14.10 -0.84
C THR A 84 -8.01 -14.40 -1.04
N TYR A 85 -7.56 -15.57 -0.59
CA TYR A 85 -6.19 -16.04 -0.75
C TYR A 85 -5.76 -16.03 -2.21
N ARG A 86 -6.59 -16.59 -3.12
CA ARG A 86 -6.29 -16.64 -4.56
C ARG A 86 -6.10 -15.25 -5.16
N LYS A 87 -6.90 -14.26 -4.74
CA LYS A 87 -6.77 -12.87 -5.22
C LYS A 87 -5.43 -12.27 -4.78
N PHE A 88 -5.05 -12.40 -3.52
CA PHE A 88 -3.73 -11.93 -3.05
C PHE A 88 -2.57 -12.68 -3.68
N LEU A 89 -2.72 -13.99 -3.91
CA LEU A 89 -1.72 -14.78 -4.63
C LEU A 89 -1.57 -14.29 -6.08
N GLU A 90 -2.66 -13.95 -6.76
CA GLU A 90 -2.64 -13.36 -8.10
C GLU A 90 -1.94 -11.98 -8.11
N ILE A 91 -2.26 -11.11 -7.14
CA ILE A 91 -1.56 -9.82 -6.93
C ILE A 91 -0.06 -10.05 -6.79
N LYS A 92 0.37 -10.96 -5.92
CA LYS A 92 1.79 -11.31 -5.76
C LYS A 92 2.40 -11.82 -7.07
N ASN A 93 1.72 -12.73 -7.77
CA ASN A 93 2.23 -13.36 -8.99
C ASN A 93 2.37 -12.38 -10.17
N MET A 94 1.65 -11.26 -10.15
CA MET A 94 1.85 -10.14 -11.09
C MET A 94 3.10 -9.30 -10.78
N GLY A 95 3.82 -9.61 -9.69
CA GLY A 95 5.08 -8.97 -9.30
C GLY A 95 4.94 -7.85 -8.28
N HIS A 96 3.73 -7.62 -7.75
CA HIS A 96 3.52 -6.66 -6.66
C HIS A 96 4.09 -7.17 -5.33
N GLU A 97 4.47 -6.24 -4.47
CA GLU A 97 4.91 -6.56 -3.11
C GLU A 97 3.71 -6.78 -2.19
N ILE A 98 3.83 -7.79 -1.32
CA ILE A 98 2.92 -7.98 -0.19
C ILE A 98 3.58 -7.43 1.08
N GLY A 99 2.95 -6.44 1.70
CA GLY A 99 3.32 -5.89 3.00
C GLY A 99 2.29 -6.27 4.08
N LEU A 100 2.65 -6.08 5.35
CA LEU A 100 1.71 -6.30 6.47
C LEU A 100 1.04 -4.97 6.87
N HIS A 101 -0.29 -4.93 6.82
CA HIS A 101 -1.08 -3.90 7.48
C HIS A 101 -1.47 -4.38 8.89
N PHE A 102 -0.78 -3.91 9.92
CA PHE A 102 -1.01 -4.42 11.29
C PHE A 102 -1.92 -3.49 12.10
N GLU A 103 -2.58 -4.05 13.10
CA GLU A 103 -3.46 -3.32 14.01
C GLU A 103 -2.67 -2.93 15.28
N PRO A 104 -2.37 -1.63 15.51
CA PRO A 104 -1.55 -1.21 16.65
C PRO A 104 -2.17 -1.58 18.00
N ASP A 105 -3.49 -1.44 18.12
CA ASP A 105 -4.18 -1.58 19.40
C ASP A 105 -4.50 -3.03 19.77
N PHE A 106 -4.37 -3.97 18.82
CA PHE A 106 -4.69 -5.39 19.03
C PHE A 106 -3.92 -5.99 20.20
N SER A 107 -2.65 -5.62 20.32
CA SER A 107 -1.76 -6.13 21.37
C SER A 107 -2.16 -5.56 22.73
N THR A 108 -2.48 -4.26 22.79
CA THR A 108 -2.92 -3.54 23.99
C THR A 108 -4.22 -4.13 24.54
N ILE A 109 -5.23 -4.32 23.68
CA ILE A 109 -6.54 -4.90 24.05
C ILE A 109 -6.36 -6.29 24.69
N ASN A 110 -5.44 -7.10 24.16
CA ASN A 110 -5.18 -8.45 24.62
C ASN A 110 -4.10 -8.55 25.71
N LYS A 111 -3.55 -7.42 26.18
CA LYS A 111 -2.44 -7.35 27.15
C LYS A 111 -1.23 -8.19 26.72
N ARG A 112 -0.90 -8.15 25.42
CA ARG A 112 0.24 -8.87 24.82
C ARG A 112 1.35 -7.90 24.38
N VAL A 113 2.49 -8.46 24.00
CA VAL A 113 3.65 -7.69 23.55
C VAL A 113 3.56 -7.45 22.04
N MET A 114 3.43 -6.19 21.64
CA MET A 114 3.19 -5.78 20.24
C MET A 114 4.15 -6.40 19.24
N ILE A 115 5.45 -6.37 19.53
CA ILE A 115 6.46 -6.92 18.61
C ILE A 115 6.27 -8.41 18.35
N LYS A 116 5.75 -9.19 19.32
CA LYS A 116 5.48 -10.62 19.15
C LYS A 116 4.27 -10.84 18.25
N ASP A 117 3.23 -10.03 18.40
CA ASP A 117 2.01 -10.11 17.58
C ASP A 117 2.30 -9.68 16.13
N ILE A 118 3.11 -8.64 15.93
CA ILE A 118 3.58 -8.25 14.59
C ILE A 118 4.46 -9.36 13.98
N LYS A 119 5.42 -9.94 14.73
CA LYS A 119 6.22 -11.08 14.26
C LYS A 119 5.35 -12.27 13.83
N PHE A 120 4.33 -12.59 14.62
CA PHE A 120 3.39 -13.66 14.27
C PHE A 120 2.63 -13.36 12.98
N SER A 121 2.16 -12.12 12.82
CA SER A 121 1.46 -11.66 11.62
C SER A 121 2.34 -11.71 10.37
N ILE A 122 3.59 -11.27 10.48
CA ILE A 122 4.63 -11.41 9.45
C ILE A 122 4.76 -12.89 9.06
N LYS A 123 5.04 -13.77 10.03
CA LYS A 123 5.25 -15.21 9.76
C LYS A 123 4.04 -15.88 9.14
N THR A 124 2.84 -15.45 9.51
CA THR A 124 1.59 -15.93 8.92
C THR A 124 1.51 -15.58 7.44
N LEU A 125 1.74 -14.32 7.06
CA LEU A 125 1.75 -13.90 5.66
C LEU A 125 2.90 -14.55 4.88
N GLU A 126 4.09 -14.65 5.47
CA GLU A 126 5.23 -15.31 4.84
C GLU A 126 4.93 -16.78 4.52
N HIS A 127 4.27 -17.49 5.44
CA HIS A 127 3.87 -18.87 5.24
C HIS A 127 2.80 -19.01 4.14
N LEU A 128 1.73 -18.21 4.23
CA LEU A 128 0.61 -18.27 3.28
C LEU A 128 1.06 -18.00 1.84
N PHE A 129 1.90 -16.99 1.67
CA PHE A 129 2.29 -16.52 0.34
C PHE A 129 3.67 -17.00 -0.10
N SER A 130 4.42 -17.72 0.74
CA SER A 130 5.78 -18.19 0.41
C SER A 130 6.67 -17.05 -0.12
N CYS A 131 6.70 -15.93 0.61
CA CYS A 131 7.53 -14.76 0.33
C CYS A 131 7.96 -14.09 1.63
N LYS A 132 9.06 -13.35 1.59
CA LYS A 132 9.48 -12.54 2.75
C LYS A 132 8.66 -11.25 2.82
N ILE A 133 8.20 -10.89 4.02
CA ILE A 133 7.54 -9.59 4.25
C ILE A 133 8.62 -8.58 4.67
N ASN A 134 8.87 -7.60 3.81
CA ASN A 134 9.93 -6.59 4.03
C ASN A 134 9.38 -5.19 4.33
N SER A 135 8.07 -4.98 4.24
CA SER A 135 7.42 -3.72 4.57
C SER A 135 6.21 -3.94 5.49
N ILE A 136 6.03 -3.02 6.43
CA ILE A 136 4.87 -3.00 7.33
C ILE A 136 4.25 -1.60 7.42
N CYS A 137 2.98 -1.56 7.76
CA CYS A 137 2.27 -0.32 8.02
C CYS A 137 1.19 -0.48 9.11
N PRO A 138 1.09 0.44 10.09
CA PRO A 138 -0.02 0.48 11.03
C PRO A 138 -1.31 0.89 10.34
N HIS A 139 -2.43 0.29 10.75
CA HIS A 139 -3.78 0.70 10.42
C HIS A 139 -4.19 1.88 11.31
N GLU A 140 -4.67 2.96 10.68
CA GLU A 140 -5.17 4.19 11.31
C GLU A 140 -4.29 4.76 12.46
N PRO A 141 -2.98 4.97 12.26
CA PRO A 141 -2.05 5.38 13.34
C PRO A 141 -2.40 6.71 14.02
N VAL A 142 -3.08 7.61 13.30
CA VAL A 142 -3.53 8.91 13.83
C VAL A 142 -4.65 8.74 14.85
N ARG A 143 -5.52 7.73 14.67
CA ARG A 143 -6.62 7.45 15.60
C ARG A 143 -6.13 6.69 16.83
N THR A 144 -5.18 5.78 16.63
CA THR A 144 -4.66 4.93 17.70
C THR A 144 -3.58 5.62 18.53
N GLY A 145 -2.97 6.70 18.02
CA GLY A 145 -1.85 7.39 18.67
C GLY A 145 -0.55 6.57 18.70
N ASN A 146 -0.57 5.37 18.13
CA ASN A 146 0.50 4.38 18.20
C ASN A 146 1.22 4.30 16.85
N MET A 147 2.24 5.14 16.70
CA MET A 147 3.24 5.05 15.62
C MET A 147 4.53 4.35 16.09
N GLU A 148 4.48 3.59 17.20
CA GLU A 148 5.62 3.08 17.97
C GLU A 148 6.44 1.96 17.29
N VAL A 149 6.68 2.05 15.98
CA VAL A 149 7.65 1.20 15.29
C VAL A 149 8.85 2.07 14.90
N ASP A 150 9.87 2.03 15.75
CA ASP A 150 11.17 2.65 15.49
C ASP A 150 12.12 1.70 14.73
N ASP A 151 13.30 2.20 14.35
CA ASP A 151 14.31 1.44 13.61
C ASP A 151 14.81 0.20 14.38
N LYS A 152 14.84 0.29 15.71
CA LYS A 152 15.24 -0.82 16.57
C LYS A 152 14.20 -1.95 16.48
N MET A 153 12.92 -1.61 16.56
CA MET A 153 11.83 -2.55 16.38
C MET A 153 11.83 -3.12 14.96
N LEU A 154 12.00 -2.31 13.91
CA LEU A 154 12.10 -2.81 12.52
C LEU A 154 13.21 -3.86 12.36
N LYS A 155 14.40 -3.57 12.89
CA LYS A 155 15.53 -4.50 12.88
C LYS A 155 15.19 -5.81 13.61
N GLU A 156 14.54 -5.72 14.76
CA GLU A 156 14.12 -6.90 15.51
C GLU A 156 13.01 -7.70 14.79
N LEU A 157 12.12 -7.03 14.07
CA LEU A 157 11.10 -7.66 13.22
C LEU A 157 11.70 -8.33 11.97
N GLY A 158 12.91 -7.93 11.57
CA GLY A 158 13.56 -8.41 10.34
C GLY A 158 12.96 -7.82 9.05
N VAL A 159 12.28 -6.68 9.19
CA VAL A 159 11.59 -5.92 8.14
C VAL A 159 12.47 -4.75 7.73
N LYS A 160 12.45 -4.36 6.45
CA LYS A 160 13.27 -3.25 5.95
C LYS A 160 12.59 -1.89 6.12
N TYR A 161 11.30 -1.81 5.82
CA TYR A 161 10.61 -0.53 5.69
C TYR A 161 9.34 -0.44 6.52
N HIS A 162 9.18 0.72 7.16
CA HIS A 162 7.91 1.18 7.71
C HIS A 162 7.30 2.19 6.73
N ALA A 163 6.03 2.03 6.39
CA ALA A 163 5.41 2.87 5.36
C ALA A 163 5.25 4.36 5.76
N TYR A 164 5.42 4.67 7.05
CA TYR A 164 5.46 6.05 7.57
C TYR A 164 6.88 6.50 7.96
N HIS A 165 7.93 5.82 7.50
CA HIS A 165 9.29 6.31 7.68
C HIS A 165 9.46 7.70 7.02
N ASP A 166 10.27 8.58 7.64
CA ASP A 166 10.43 9.98 7.21
C ASP A 166 10.81 10.11 5.73
N MET A 167 11.57 9.15 5.21
CA MET A 167 11.92 9.09 3.80
C MET A 167 10.72 9.05 2.84
N PHE A 168 9.60 8.42 3.20
CA PHE A 168 8.41 8.31 2.35
C PHE A 168 7.41 9.43 2.62
N LEU A 169 7.46 10.05 3.79
CA LEU A 169 6.52 11.10 4.21
C LEU A 169 7.05 12.53 4.06
N LYS A 170 8.30 12.76 4.43
CA LYS A 170 8.95 14.07 4.50
C LYS A 170 9.86 14.31 3.30
N ASP A 171 10.65 13.30 2.90
CA ASP A 171 11.62 13.44 1.80
C ASP A 171 10.99 13.23 0.40
N MET A 172 9.73 12.80 0.37
CA MET A 172 8.93 12.63 -0.85
C MET A 172 7.59 13.34 -0.70
N LYS A 173 6.96 13.66 -1.83
CA LYS A 173 5.59 14.18 -1.79
C LYS A 173 4.64 13.03 -1.48
N TYR A 174 4.22 12.95 -0.23
CA TYR A 174 3.16 12.05 0.21
C TYR A 174 1.77 12.59 -0.15
N ILE A 175 0.91 11.77 -0.72
CA ILE A 175 -0.51 12.05 -0.96
C ILE A 175 -1.35 10.81 -0.70
N SER A 176 -2.59 11.00 -0.24
CA SER A 176 -3.51 9.91 0.08
C SER A 176 -4.94 10.22 -0.34
N ASP A 177 -5.68 9.18 -0.75
CA ASP A 177 -7.13 9.21 -1.00
C ASP A 177 -7.99 8.98 0.26
N SER A 178 -7.39 8.86 1.45
CA SER A 178 -8.10 8.54 2.71
C SER A 178 -9.40 9.33 2.87
N SER A 179 -10.47 8.62 3.21
CA SER A 179 -11.84 9.15 3.29
C SER A 179 -12.41 9.61 1.93
N CYS A 180 -12.05 8.91 0.84
CA CYS A 180 -12.46 9.24 -0.53
C CYS A 180 -12.13 10.69 -0.91
N ARG A 181 -10.98 11.21 -0.45
CA ARG A 181 -10.61 12.61 -0.64
C ARG A 181 -9.11 12.81 -0.77
N TRP A 182 -8.71 13.42 -1.88
CA TRP A 182 -7.38 13.98 -2.06
C TRP A 182 -7.24 15.34 -1.37
N ARG A 183 -6.73 15.37 -0.13
CA ARG A 183 -6.64 16.62 0.66
C ARG A 183 -5.77 17.69 0.02
N GLU A 184 -4.69 17.28 -0.64
CA GLU A 184 -3.70 18.18 -1.24
C GLU A 184 -3.82 18.28 -2.76
N GLY A 185 -4.77 17.56 -3.36
CA GLY A 185 -4.93 17.43 -4.80
C GLY A 185 -4.71 15.99 -5.30
N CYS A 186 -5.34 15.67 -6.43
CA CYS A 186 -5.24 14.34 -7.05
C CYS A 186 -3.82 14.05 -7.55
N MET A 187 -3.46 12.77 -7.64
CA MET A 187 -2.14 12.33 -8.12
C MET A 187 -1.77 12.90 -9.50
N HIS A 188 -2.72 13.04 -10.43
CA HIS A 188 -2.40 13.57 -11.75
C HIS A 188 -1.82 15.00 -11.69
N LEU A 189 -2.25 15.84 -10.74
CA LEU A 189 -1.74 17.21 -10.63
C LEU A 189 -0.25 17.22 -10.30
N PHE A 190 0.20 16.31 -9.43
CA PHE A 190 1.61 16.19 -9.05
C PHE A 190 2.45 15.53 -10.15
N ILE A 191 1.86 14.56 -10.85
CA ILE A 191 2.47 13.91 -12.01
C ILE A 191 2.66 14.93 -13.15
N GLU A 192 1.64 15.74 -13.46
CA GLU A 192 1.67 16.80 -14.48
C GLU A 192 2.72 17.86 -14.16
N LYS A 193 2.78 18.29 -12.89
CA LYS A 193 3.80 19.20 -12.35
C LYS A 193 5.21 18.64 -12.47
N GLY A 194 5.37 17.32 -12.58
CA GLY A 194 6.67 16.66 -12.64
C GLY A 194 7.35 16.55 -11.28
N THR A 195 6.59 16.39 -10.20
CA THR A 195 7.13 16.20 -8.85
C THR A 195 8.08 14.99 -8.78
N PRO A 196 9.38 15.17 -8.48
CA PRO A 196 10.39 14.12 -8.62
C PRO A 196 10.11 12.82 -7.85
N LYS A 197 9.66 12.91 -6.60
CA LYS A 197 9.43 11.73 -5.76
C LYS A 197 8.04 11.79 -5.16
N LEU A 198 7.24 10.75 -5.41
CA LEU A 198 5.88 10.64 -4.93
C LEU A 198 5.71 9.36 -4.11
N CYS A 199 5.09 9.47 -2.94
CA CYS A 199 4.54 8.33 -2.22
C CYS A 199 3.02 8.47 -2.23
N ILE A 200 2.33 7.59 -2.95
CA ILE A 200 0.90 7.68 -3.20
C ILE A 200 0.22 6.53 -2.46
N LEU A 201 -0.57 6.87 -1.43
CA LEU A 201 -1.42 5.92 -0.74
C LEU A 201 -2.81 5.94 -1.36
N THR A 202 -3.32 4.75 -1.68
CA THR A 202 -4.72 4.54 -2.03
C THR A 202 -5.35 3.45 -1.17
N HIS A 203 -6.67 3.50 -1.01
CA HIS A 203 -7.43 2.43 -0.37
C HIS A 203 -8.40 1.89 -1.42
N PRO A 204 -8.29 0.61 -1.83
CA PRO A 204 -9.11 0.06 -2.91
C PRO A 204 -10.62 0.28 -2.76
N LEU A 205 -11.11 0.38 -1.52
CA LEU A 205 -12.53 0.59 -1.24
C LEU A 205 -13.12 1.90 -1.79
N TRP A 206 -12.29 2.90 -2.08
CA TRP A 206 -12.74 4.17 -2.64
C TRP A 206 -12.90 4.12 -4.16
N TRP A 207 -12.32 3.13 -4.83
CA TRP A 207 -12.26 3.06 -6.28
C TRP A 207 -13.37 2.21 -6.86
N PHE A 208 -13.99 2.66 -7.95
CA PHE A 208 -15.15 1.99 -8.55
C PHE A 208 -15.01 1.86 -10.07
N GLU A 209 -15.68 0.87 -10.64
CA GLU A 209 -15.76 0.66 -12.08
C GLU A 209 -16.88 1.49 -12.69
N ASN A 210 -18.08 1.41 -12.12
CA ASN A 210 -19.27 2.10 -12.64
C ASN A 210 -19.79 3.16 -11.68
N SER A 211 -19.91 2.82 -10.38
CA SER A 211 -20.48 3.70 -9.37
C SER A 211 -19.91 3.39 -7.98
N PRO A 212 -19.71 4.39 -7.10
CA PRO A 212 -19.29 4.16 -5.72
C PRO A 212 -20.16 3.19 -4.93
N ILE A 213 -21.44 3.04 -5.30
CA ILE A 213 -22.41 2.18 -4.61
C ILE A 213 -22.01 0.69 -4.72
N GLU A 214 -21.24 0.28 -5.73
CA GLU A 214 -20.85 -1.13 -5.90
C GLU A 214 -19.93 -1.67 -4.79
N ASN A 215 -19.37 -0.77 -3.98
CA ASN A 215 -18.47 -1.09 -2.86
C ASN A 215 -19.18 -1.11 -1.49
N TYR A 216 -20.48 -0.83 -1.44
CA TYR A 216 -21.33 -0.82 -0.23
C TYR A 216 -22.41 -1.90 -0.28
#